data_AF-A0A9D9IN88-F1
#
_entry.id   AF-A0A9D9IN88-F1
#
_cell.length_a   1.000
_cell.length_b   1.000
_cell.length_c   1.000
_cell.angle_alpha   90.00
_cell.angle_beta   90.00
_cell.angle_gamma   90.00
#
_symmetry.space_group_name_H-M   'P 1'
#
loop_
_entity.id
_entity.type
_entity.pdbx_description
1 polymer ?
#
loop_
_entity_poly.entity_id
_entity_poly.type
_entity_poly.pdbx_seq_one_letter_code
_entity_poly.pdbx_strand_id
1 'polypeptide(L)'
;MGCPALKTVDAYNLTPAEIAKFDDVVYANATLTVPAGSSFDYEKAEGWKEFANIEEGAEVYNITIGWDEAYGTVLYLGEKWEEFNVMRRSVELYICPDEGYEIRSITVNGNEMLSLYDEQNKMFDLGEIDEDKDIVVYFDEKDGGIDEAGAQDVSVRGADGAIIVEGLGQDATINVYNTSGQLVYSGNDSVINTVSGVYVIEISGKVYKTVVR
;
A
#
# COMPACT_ATOMS: atom_id res chain seq x y z
N MET A 1 13.43 -37.67 -4.99
CA MET A 1 12.68 -38.37 -3.93
C MET A 1 11.60 -37.43 -3.47
N GLY A 2 10.45 -37.54 -4.12
CA GLY A 2 9.27 -36.71 -3.94
C GLY A 2 8.55 -37.01 -2.64
N CYS A 3 7.65 -36.10 -2.27
CA CYS A 3 6.91 -36.14 -1.02
C CYS A 3 5.70 -37.07 -1.17
N PRO A 4 5.72 -38.32 -0.65
CA PRO A 4 4.62 -39.27 -0.83
C PRO A 4 3.34 -38.87 -0.08
N ALA A 5 3.39 -37.78 0.69
CA ALA A 5 2.25 -37.21 1.41
C ALA A 5 1.58 -36.05 0.65
N LEU A 6 2.06 -35.69 -0.54
CA LEU A 6 1.44 -34.63 -1.35
C LEU A 6 0.08 -35.11 -1.85
N LYS A 7 -0.98 -34.45 -1.38
CA LYS A 7 -2.38 -34.82 -1.70
C LYS A 7 -2.99 -33.97 -2.80
N THR A 8 -2.52 -32.75 -2.96
CA THR A 8 -3.06 -31.79 -3.91
C THR A 8 -1.93 -31.03 -4.59
N VAL A 9 -2.13 -30.72 -5.87
CA VAL A 9 -1.31 -29.82 -6.67
C VAL A 9 -2.27 -28.81 -7.28
N ASP A 10 -2.08 -27.52 -7.01
CA ASP A 10 -2.95 -26.47 -7.55
C ASP A 10 -2.23 -25.75 -8.69
N ALA A 11 -2.84 -25.75 -9.87
CA ALA A 11 -2.39 -25.02 -11.03
C ALA A 11 -3.22 -23.73 -11.18
N TYR A 12 -2.55 -22.61 -11.42
CA TYR A 12 -3.21 -21.30 -11.52
C TYR A 12 -3.28 -20.76 -12.95
N ASN A 13 -2.55 -21.34 -13.91
CA ASN A 13 -2.54 -20.85 -15.28
C ASN A 13 -3.67 -21.47 -16.09
N LEU A 14 -4.43 -20.65 -16.83
CA LEU A 14 -5.46 -21.14 -17.76
C LEU A 14 -4.87 -22.03 -18.86
N THR A 15 -3.59 -21.82 -19.20
CA THR A 15 -2.84 -22.65 -20.14
C THR A 15 -1.74 -23.41 -19.39
N PRO A 16 -1.63 -24.74 -19.55
CA PRO A 16 -0.62 -25.54 -18.87
C PRO A 16 0.80 -25.09 -19.25
N ALA A 17 1.62 -24.79 -18.25
CA ALA A 17 3.04 -24.50 -18.46
C ALA A 17 3.85 -25.80 -18.60
N GLU A 18 5.03 -25.75 -19.21
CA GLU A 18 5.94 -26.89 -19.15
C GLU A 18 6.46 -27.09 -17.72
N ILE A 19 6.42 -28.34 -17.24
CA ILE A 19 6.86 -28.69 -15.89
C ILE A 19 7.88 -29.82 -15.88
N ALA A 20 8.69 -29.84 -14.82
CA ALA A 20 9.45 -31.03 -14.48
C ALA A 20 8.51 -32.17 -14.07
N LYS A 21 8.94 -33.41 -14.32
CA LYS A 21 8.14 -34.58 -13.95
C LYS A 21 7.99 -34.69 -12.44
N PHE A 22 6.78 -35.02 -12.00
CA PHE A 22 6.55 -35.53 -10.65
C PHE A 22 6.90 -37.02 -10.57
N ASP A 23 7.02 -37.53 -9.34
CA ASP A 23 7.17 -38.97 -9.13
C ASP A 23 5.85 -39.70 -9.42
N ASP A 24 5.90 -40.93 -9.91
CA ASP A 24 4.71 -41.75 -10.25
C ASP A 24 3.68 -41.85 -9.11
N VAL A 25 4.14 -41.85 -7.85
CA VAL A 25 3.27 -41.88 -6.67
C VAL A 25 2.44 -40.60 -6.51
N VAL A 26 2.97 -39.45 -6.93
CA VAL A 26 2.25 -38.18 -6.92
C VAL A 26 1.20 -38.18 -8.02
N TYR A 27 1.60 -38.57 -9.23
CA TYR A 27 0.67 -38.70 -10.36
C TYR A 27 -0.52 -39.62 -10.07
N ALA A 28 -0.29 -40.73 -9.38
CA ALA A 28 -1.35 -41.69 -9.06
C ALA A 28 -2.30 -41.23 -7.94
N ASN A 29 -1.81 -40.43 -6.96
CA ASN A 29 -2.53 -40.21 -5.71
C ASN A 29 -2.92 -38.75 -5.43
N ALA A 30 -2.23 -37.78 -6.00
CA ALA A 30 -2.57 -36.37 -5.82
C ALA A 30 -3.73 -35.97 -6.75
N THR A 31 -4.58 -35.07 -6.27
CA THR A 31 -5.54 -34.36 -7.13
C THR A 31 -4.86 -33.11 -7.68
N LEU A 32 -4.87 -32.97 -9.01
CA LEU A 32 -4.51 -31.74 -9.69
C LEU A 32 -5.76 -30.85 -9.77
N THR A 33 -5.78 -29.75 -9.04
CA THR A 33 -6.81 -28.72 -9.18
C THR A 33 -6.37 -27.74 -10.25
N VAL A 34 -7.16 -27.58 -11.32
CA VAL A 34 -6.87 -26.65 -12.42
C VAL A 34 -7.88 -25.50 -12.46
N PRO A 35 -7.60 -24.38 -13.13
CA PRO A 35 -8.59 -23.30 -13.28
C PRO A 35 -9.88 -23.78 -13.94
N ALA A 36 -11.03 -23.21 -13.54
CA ALA A 36 -12.31 -23.49 -14.19
C ALA A 36 -12.22 -23.32 -15.73
N GLY A 37 -12.72 -24.30 -16.48
CA GLY A 37 -12.69 -24.32 -17.95
C GLY A 37 -11.35 -24.70 -18.60
N SER A 38 -10.31 -25.03 -17.84
CA SER A 38 -8.98 -25.38 -18.37
C SER A 38 -8.67 -26.89 -18.39
N SER A 39 -9.53 -27.75 -17.82
CA SER A 39 -9.30 -29.20 -17.71
C SER A 39 -8.89 -29.84 -19.03
N PHE A 40 -9.57 -29.48 -20.11
CA PHE A 40 -9.32 -30.02 -21.44
C PHE A 40 -7.89 -29.81 -21.95
N ASP A 41 -7.25 -28.70 -21.60
CA ASP A 41 -5.87 -28.40 -22.00
C ASP A 41 -4.88 -29.13 -21.09
N TYR A 42 -5.14 -29.16 -19.77
CA TYR A 42 -4.32 -29.89 -18.80
C TYR A 42 -4.33 -31.41 -19.04
N GLU A 43 -5.45 -31.98 -19.46
CA GLU A 43 -5.58 -33.40 -19.83
C GLU A 43 -4.75 -33.78 -21.07
N LYS A 44 -4.20 -32.80 -21.80
CA LYS A 44 -3.38 -33.03 -23.00
C LYS A 44 -1.91 -32.64 -22.81
N ALA A 45 -1.62 -31.80 -21.84
CA ALA A 45 -0.28 -31.26 -21.66
C ALA A 45 0.66 -32.32 -21.04
N GLU A 46 1.86 -32.43 -21.61
CA GLU A 46 2.89 -33.34 -21.11
C GLU A 46 3.23 -33.02 -19.65
N GLY A 47 3.37 -34.06 -18.83
CA GLY A 47 3.59 -33.92 -17.38
C GLY A 47 2.32 -33.64 -16.57
N TRP A 48 1.30 -32.99 -17.13
CA TRP A 48 0.02 -32.73 -16.45
C TRP A 48 -1.01 -33.82 -16.69
N LYS A 49 -1.08 -34.33 -17.93
CA LYS A 49 -1.96 -35.45 -18.31
C LYS A 49 -1.69 -36.75 -17.53
N GLU A 50 -0.55 -36.83 -16.85
CA GLU A 50 -0.13 -37.99 -16.06
C GLU A 50 -0.86 -38.07 -14.71
N PHE A 51 -1.45 -36.96 -14.23
CA PHE A 51 -2.26 -36.97 -13.01
C PHE A 51 -3.52 -37.80 -13.21
N ALA A 52 -3.73 -38.79 -12.33
CA ALA A 52 -4.88 -39.69 -12.39
C ALA A 52 -6.20 -39.01 -12.01
N ASN A 53 -6.13 -37.90 -11.26
CA ASN A 53 -7.29 -37.12 -10.83
C ASN A 53 -7.04 -35.65 -11.18
N ILE A 54 -7.83 -35.12 -12.11
CA ILE A 54 -7.82 -33.70 -12.49
C ILE A 54 -9.22 -33.16 -12.21
N GLU A 55 -9.29 -32.10 -11.43
CA GLU A 55 -10.54 -31.44 -11.07
C GLU A 55 -10.45 -29.94 -11.40
N GLU A 56 -11.53 -29.36 -11.91
CA GLU A 56 -11.62 -27.92 -12.07
C GLU A 56 -11.96 -27.26 -10.73
N GLY A 57 -11.13 -26.30 -10.34
CA GLY A 57 -11.32 -25.44 -9.18
C GLY A 57 -12.11 -24.18 -9.50
N ALA A 58 -11.85 -23.12 -8.74
CA ALA A 58 -12.50 -21.84 -8.94
C ALA A 58 -12.03 -21.12 -10.22
N GLU A 59 -12.82 -20.13 -10.66
CA GLU A 59 -12.41 -19.20 -11.71
C GLU A 59 -11.07 -18.56 -11.35
N VAL A 60 -10.26 -18.25 -12.36
CA VAL A 60 -8.97 -17.58 -12.20
C VAL A 60 -9.06 -16.19 -12.79
N TYR A 61 -8.45 -15.23 -12.12
CA TYR A 61 -8.36 -13.85 -12.56
C TYR A 61 -6.90 -13.41 -12.58
N ASN A 62 -6.60 -12.52 -13.51
CA ASN A 62 -5.31 -11.90 -13.67
C ASN A 62 -5.18 -10.71 -12.71
N ILE A 63 -4.03 -10.62 -12.05
CA ILE A 63 -3.64 -9.48 -11.24
C ILE A 63 -2.37 -8.89 -11.82
N THR A 64 -2.40 -7.60 -12.12
CA THR A 64 -1.23 -6.79 -12.46
C THR A 64 -0.93 -5.82 -11.34
N ILE A 65 0.36 -5.60 -11.07
CA ILE A 65 0.83 -4.70 -10.02
C ILE A 65 1.92 -3.79 -10.59
N GLY A 66 1.65 -2.49 -10.61
CA GLY A 66 2.60 -1.46 -11.00
C GLY A 66 3.07 -0.65 -9.80
N TRP A 67 4.39 -0.46 -9.67
CA TRP A 67 5.00 0.50 -8.75
C TRP A 67 6.39 0.89 -9.27
N ASP A 68 6.96 1.96 -8.71
CA ASP A 68 8.36 2.31 -8.96
C ASP A 68 9.22 1.72 -7.83
N GLU A 69 10.09 0.77 -8.19
CA GLU A 69 10.99 0.10 -7.23
C GLU A 69 12.00 1.05 -6.58
N ALA A 70 12.19 2.26 -7.12
CA ALA A 70 13.08 3.25 -6.52
C ALA A 70 12.54 3.84 -5.20
N TYR A 71 11.24 3.68 -4.93
CA TYR A 71 10.54 4.35 -3.82
C TYR A 71 9.88 3.39 -2.82
N GLY A 72 9.88 2.09 -3.12
CA GLY A 72 9.30 1.09 -2.26
C GLY A 72 9.15 -0.28 -2.92
N THR A 73 8.57 -1.19 -2.17
CA THR A 73 8.38 -2.59 -2.57
C THR A 73 6.92 -3.02 -2.35
N VAL A 74 6.37 -3.74 -3.31
CA VAL A 74 5.07 -4.44 -3.20
C VAL A 74 5.30 -5.95 -3.29
N LEU A 75 4.73 -6.71 -2.35
CA LEU A 75 4.89 -8.16 -2.25
C LEU A 75 3.55 -8.87 -2.24
N TYR A 76 3.49 -9.99 -2.97
CA TYR A 76 2.43 -10.99 -2.86
C TYR A 76 3.06 -12.30 -2.35
N LEU A 77 2.54 -12.83 -1.25
CA LEU A 77 3.09 -14.03 -0.57
C LEU A 77 4.60 -13.90 -0.23
N GLY A 78 5.06 -12.68 0.03
CA GLY A 78 6.46 -12.38 0.37
C GLY A 78 7.41 -12.23 -0.82
N GLU A 79 6.92 -12.36 -2.05
CA GLU A 79 7.71 -12.23 -3.28
C GLU A 79 7.22 -11.06 -4.13
N LYS A 80 8.08 -10.51 -5.00
CA LYS A 80 7.71 -9.48 -5.96
C LYS A 80 7.03 -10.09 -7.18
N TRP A 81 5.91 -9.51 -7.60
CA TRP A 81 5.19 -9.90 -8.81
C TRP A 81 4.68 -8.66 -9.53
N GLU A 82 4.95 -8.55 -10.82
CA GLU A 82 4.32 -7.53 -11.69
C GLU A 82 2.99 -8.04 -12.28
N GLU A 83 2.86 -9.36 -12.43
CA GLU A 83 1.67 -10.02 -12.97
C GLU A 83 1.57 -11.46 -12.46
N PHE A 84 0.38 -11.89 -12.05
CA PHE A 84 0.09 -13.29 -11.71
C PHE A 84 -1.38 -13.65 -11.86
N ASN A 85 -1.65 -14.95 -11.95
CA ASN A 85 -3.01 -15.49 -11.95
C ASN A 85 -3.34 -16.03 -10.56
N VAL A 86 -4.57 -15.78 -10.09
CA VAL A 86 -5.07 -16.29 -8.82
C VAL A 86 -6.49 -16.86 -8.99
N MET A 87 -6.77 -18.00 -8.35
CA MET A 87 -8.14 -18.50 -8.22
C MET A 87 -9.00 -17.52 -7.41
N ARG A 88 -10.32 -17.53 -7.60
CA ARG A 88 -11.28 -16.76 -6.81
C ARG A 88 -11.05 -16.97 -5.31
N ARG A 89 -10.47 -15.97 -4.65
CA ARG A 89 -10.13 -15.97 -3.22
C ARG A 89 -9.85 -14.56 -2.74
N SER A 90 -9.74 -14.37 -1.44
CA SER A 90 -9.19 -13.15 -0.87
C SER A 90 -7.67 -13.06 -1.05
N VAL A 91 -7.18 -11.89 -1.45
CA VAL A 91 -5.76 -11.59 -1.65
C VAL A 91 -5.31 -10.46 -0.74
N GLU A 92 -4.13 -10.61 -0.19
CA GLU A 92 -3.44 -9.60 0.63
C GLU A 92 -2.12 -9.27 -0.06
N LEU A 93 -1.80 -7.97 -0.10
CA LEU A 93 -0.50 -7.47 -0.57
C LEU A 93 0.23 -6.82 0.60
N TYR A 94 1.55 -6.91 0.61
CA TYR A 94 2.40 -6.17 1.55
C TYR A 94 3.10 -5.04 0.83
N ILE A 95 2.93 -3.81 1.31
CA ILE A 95 3.46 -2.61 0.67
C ILE A 95 4.40 -1.92 1.66
N CYS A 96 5.66 -1.81 1.29
CA CYS A 96 6.73 -1.26 2.11
C CYS A 96 7.37 -0.08 1.37
N PRO A 97 7.04 1.18 1.70
CA PRO A 97 7.80 2.33 1.23
C PRO A 97 9.26 2.24 1.68
N ASP A 98 10.18 2.70 0.83
CA ASP A 98 11.59 2.81 1.18
C ASP A 98 11.83 3.97 2.17
N GLU A 99 13.03 4.02 2.76
CA GLU A 99 13.41 5.10 3.66
C GLU A 99 13.27 6.47 2.98
N GLY A 100 12.62 7.41 3.64
CA GLY A 100 12.33 8.73 3.07
C GLY A 100 11.11 8.79 2.15
N TYR A 101 10.37 7.69 1.96
CA TYR A 101 9.14 7.68 1.15
C TYR A 101 7.91 7.24 1.97
N GLU A 102 6.73 7.62 1.49
CA GLU A 102 5.43 7.20 1.98
C GLU A 102 4.47 6.83 0.84
N ILE A 103 3.42 6.06 1.13
CA ILE A 103 2.42 5.71 0.12
C ILE A 103 1.52 6.92 -0.11
N ARG A 104 1.56 7.45 -1.33
CA ARG A 104 0.68 8.55 -1.79
C ARG A 104 -0.71 8.04 -2.15
N SER A 105 -0.78 6.90 -2.84
CA SER A 105 -2.01 6.39 -3.45
C SER A 105 -1.89 4.90 -3.75
N ILE A 106 -3.00 4.19 -3.60
CA ILE A 106 -3.14 2.80 -4.07
C ILE A 106 -4.41 2.76 -4.91
N THR A 107 -4.29 2.51 -6.21
CA THR A 107 -5.46 2.38 -7.08
C THR A 107 -5.70 0.93 -7.46
N VAL A 108 -6.98 0.51 -7.48
CA VAL A 108 -7.43 -0.77 -8.02
C VAL A 108 -8.39 -0.51 -9.17
N ASN A 109 -8.05 -0.96 -10.37
CA ASN A 109 -8.77 -0.66 -11.62
C ASN A 109 -9.00 0.85 -11.79
N GLY A 110 -7.99 1.66 -11.43
CA GLY A 110 -8.02 3.12 -11.47
C GLY A 110 -8.80 3.81 -10.33
N ASN A 111 -9.41 3.07 -9.40
CA ASN A 111 -10.14 3.63 -8.26
C ASN A 111 -9.23 3.72 -7.03
N GLU A 112 -9.21 4.87 -6.34
CA GLU A 112 -8.43 5.07 -5.11
C GLU A 112 -8.94 4.19 -3.96
N MET A 113 -8.02 3.47 -3.33
CA MET A 113 -8.31 2.48 -2.29
C MET A 113 -7.36 2.57 -1.09
N LEU A 114 -6.50 3.61 -0.99
CA LEU A 114 -5.55 3.78 0.12
C LEU A 114 -6.15 3.59 1.53
N SER A 115 -7.44 3.87 1.73
CA SER A 115 -8.13 3.63 3.01
C SER A 115 -8.18 2.17 3.47
N LEU A 116 -7.94 1.21 2.58
CA LEU A 116 -7.88 -0.23 2.90
C LEU A 116 -6.47 -0.69 3.31
N TYR A 117 -5.49 0.21 3.24
CA TYR A 117 -4.13 -0.08 3.69
C TYR A 117 -4.01 0.04 5.21
N ASP A 118 -3.55 -1.05 5.82
CA ASP A 118 -3.15 -1.12 7.22
C ASP A 118 -1.67 -0.77 7.34
N GLU A 119 -1.40 0.47 7.75
CA GLU A 119 -0.02 0.95 7.93
C GLU A 119 0.74 0.22 9.04
N GLN A 120 0.05 -0.27 10.07
CA GLN A 120 0.69 -0.99 11.18
C GLN A 120 1.23 -2.34 10.71
N ASN A 121 0.45 -3.04 9.88
CA ASN A 121 0.81 -4.36 9.35
C ASN A 121 1.47 -4.31 7.97
N LYS A 122 1.60 -3.11 7.37
CA LYS A 122 2.10 -2.89 6.01
C LYS A 122 1.31 -3.68 4.96
N MET A 123 0.02 -3.85 5.20
CA MET A 123 -0.84 -4.78 4.48
C MET A 123 -1.96 -4.02 3.77
N PHE A 124 -2.19 -4.35 2.51
CA PHE A 124 -3.34 -3.91 1.74
C PHE A 124 -4.27 -5.08 1.50
N ASP A 125 -5.47 -5.03 2.09
CA ASP A 125 -6.52 -6.02 1.87
C ASP A 125 -7.23 -5.71 0.55
N LEU A 126 -6.89 -6.49 -0.48
CA LEU A 126 -7.52 -6.37 -1.81
C LEU A 126 -8.92 -7.00 -1.82
N GLY A 127 -9.27 -7.78 -0.79
CA GLY A 127 -10.53 -8.50 -0.70
C GLY A 127 -10.59 -9.69 -1.65
N GLU A 128 -11.80 -10.21 -1.86
CA GLU A 128 -12.07 -11.30 -2.81
C GLU A 128 -11.82 -10.85 -4.25
N ILE A 129 -11.11 -11.69 -5.01
CA ILE A 129 -10.86 -11.49 -6.43
C ILE A 129 -11.93 -12.24 -7.22
N ASP A 130 -12.81 -11.49 -7.88
CA ASP A 130 -13.91 -11.97 -8.70
C ASP A 130 -13.93 -11.42 -10.13
N GLU A 131 -12.87 -10.69 -10.48
CA GLU A 131 -12.56 -10.14 -11.80
C GLU A 131 -11.06 -9.81 -11.85
N ASP A 132 -10.53 -9.55 -13.05
CA ASP A 132 -9.15 -9.10 -13.22
C ASP A 132 -8.92 -7.75 -12.49
N LYS A 133 -7.75 -7.60 -11.88
CA LYS A 133 -7.37 -6.41 -11.11
C LYS A 133 -6.06 -5.81 -11.62
N ASP A 134 -6.08 -4.51 -11.87
CA ASP A 134 -4.92 -3.66 -12.10
C ASP A 134 -4.66 -2.83 -10.84
N ILE A 135 -3.57 -3.13 -10.14
CA ILE A 135 -3.16 -2.40 -8.94
C ILE A 135 -1.99 -1.49 -9.28
N VAL A 136 -2.07 -0.22 -8.89
CA VAL A 136 -0.93 0.70 -8.98
C VAL A 136 -0.68 1.36 -7.64
N VAL A 137 0.56 1.29 -7.16
CA VAL A 137 1.01 1.93 -5.93
C VAL A 137 1.90 3.11 -6.29
N TYR A 138 1.55 4.27 -5.76
CA TYR A 138 2.34 5.48 -5.91
C TYR A 138 2.94 5.88 -4.58
N PHE A 139 4.21 6.25 -4.61
CA PHE A 139 4.94 6.79 -3.46
C PHE A 139 5.23 8.27 -3.67
N ASP A 140 5.35 9.01 -2.58
CA ASP A 140 5.92 10.35 -2.54
C ASP A 140 7.11 10.36 -1.57
N GLU A 141 8.06 11.27 -1.79
CA GLU A 141 9.04 11.60 -0.76
C GLU A 141 8.29 12.10 0.47
N LYS A 142 8.63 11.56 1.64
CA LYS A 142 8.24 12.18 2.90
C LYS A 142 8.79 13.59 2.88
N ASP A 143 7.92 14.57 3.06
CA ASP A 143 8.38 15.92 3.37
C ASP A 143 9.36 15.80 4.53
N GLY A 144 10.54 16.40 4.38
CA GLY A 144 11.62 16.42 5.36
C GLY A 144 11.28 17.22 6.62
N GLY A 145 10.09 17.00 7.18
CA GLY A 145 9.71 17.40 8.51
C GLY A 145 10.68 16.74 9.48
N ILE A 146 11.58 17.58 9.98
CA ILE A 146 12.49 17.33 11.10
C ILE A 146 11.82 16.36 12.10
N ASP A 147 12.51 15.26 12.41
CA ASP A 147 12.14 14.29 13.43
C ASP A 147 11.42 14.96 14.62
N GLU A 148 10.20 14.52 14.90
CA GLU A 148 9.52 14.81 16.16
C GLU A 148 10.27 14.13 17.31
N ALA A 149 11.33 14.76 17.78
CA ALA A 149 11.77 14.60 19.15
C ALA A 149 10.77 15.30 20.07
N GLY A 150 9.66 14.63 20.35
CA GLY A 150 8.67 15.00 21.36
C GLY A 150 7.63 16.01 20.89
N ALA A 151 6.53 15.51 20.32
CA ALA A 151 5.31 16.31 20.20
C ALA A 151 4.82 16.74 21.59
N GLN A 152 5.12 17.97 21.96
CA GLN A 152 4.20 18.76 22.76
C GLN A 152 3.08 19.16 21.80
N ASP A 153 1.83 18.94 22.16
CA ASP A 153 0.67 19.33 21.36
C ASP A 153 0.65 20.86 21.19
N VAL A 154 1.28 21.37 20.11
CA VAL A 154 1.28 22.79 19.79
C VAL A 154 -0.10 23.18 19.26
N SER A 155 -0.76 24.11 19.96
CA SER A 155 -2.08 24.64 19.61
C SER A 155 -1.96 26.09 19.14
N VAL A 156 -2.57 26.41 18.00
CA VAL A 156 -2.59 27.76 17.41
C VAL A 156 -4.03 28.21 17.23
N ARG A 157 -4.39 29.38 17.80
CA ARG A 157 -5.71 29.98 17.63
C ARG A 157 -5.65 31.50 17.48
N GLY A 158 -6.59 32.07 16.74
CA GLY A 158 -6.76 33.51 16.62
C GLY A 158 -7.90 33.99 17.53
N ALA A 159 -7.60 34.92 18.45
CA ALA A 159 -8.58 35.49 19.37
C ALA A 159 -8.16 36.90 19.80
N ASP A 160 -9.14 37.79 19.98
CA ASP A 160 -8.96 39.15 20.53
C ASP A 160 -7.87 39.99 19.83
N GLY A 161 -7.80 39.94 18.50
CA GLY A 161 -6.75 40.65 17.75
C GLY A 161 -5.34 40.05 17.91
N ALA A 162 -5.21 38.80 18.34
CA ALA A 162 -3.93 38.13 18.50
C ALA A 162 -3.94 36.69 17.97
N ILE A 163 -2.76 36.20 17.65
CA ILE A 163 -2.47 34.78 17.47
C ILE A 163 -1.93 34.28 18.81
N ILE A 164 -2.55 33.24 19.34
CA ILE A 164 -2.17 32.58 20.59
C ILE A 164 -1.57 31.22 20.23
N VAL A 165 -0.37 30.96 20.72
CA VAL A 165 0.38 29.73 20.51
C VAL A 165 0.69 29.10 21.87
N GLU A 166 0.22 27.88 22.08
CA GLU A 166 0.41 27.10 23.31
C GLU A 166 1.22 25.83 22.99
N GLY A 167 1.95 25.29 23.97
CA GLY A 167 2.70 24.03 23.82
C GLY A 167 4.09 24.15 23.18
N LEU A 168 4.66 25.36 23.10
CA LEU A 168 6.00 25.57 22.51
C LEU A 168 7.12 24.99 23.39
N GLY A 169 8.07 24.31 22.74
CA GLY A 169 9.36 23.96 23.36
C GLY A 169 10.21 25.21 23.63
N GLN A 170 11.19 25.09 24.55
CA GLN A 170 12.00 26.23 25.03
C GLN A 170 12.76 27.00 23.94
N ASP A 171 12.98 26.39 22.76
CA ASP A 171 13.74 26.97 21.65
C ASP A 171 12.94 27.08 20.34
N ALA A 172 11.61 26.93 20.39
CA ALA A 172 10.77 26.99 19.20
C ALA A 172 10.69 28.43 18.67
N THR A 173 10.95 28.61 17.37
CA THR A 173 10.73 29.87 16.66
C THR A 173 9.43 29.80 15.88
N ILE A 174 8.62 30.86 16.00
CA ILE A 174 7.35 31.07 15.34
C ILE A 174 7.58 32.11 14.23
N ASN A 175 7.28 31.75 12.99
CA ASN A 175 7.17 32.70 11.89
C ASN A 175 5.69 32.87 11.53
N VAL A 176 5.23 34.10 11.36
CA VAL A 176 3.85 34.40 10.97
C VAL A 176 3.86 35.17 9.65
N TYR A 177 3.06 34.73 8.71
CA TYR A 177 2.92 35.33 7.39
C TYR A 177 1.47 35.79 7.15
N ASN A 178 1.31 36.94 6.51
CA ASN A 178 0.00 37.40 6.02
C ASN A 178 -0.37 36.70 4.69
N THR A 179 -1.58 36.95 4.17
CA THR A 179 -2.06 36.35 2.91
C THR A 179 -1.26 36.75 1.67
N SER A 180 -0.46 37.81 1.74
CA SER A 180 0.45 38.24 0.68
C SER A 180 1.81 37.53 0.74
N GLY A 181 2.00 36.59 1.67
CA GLY A 181 3.26 35.88 1.90
C GLY A 181 4.31 36.72 2.64
N GLN A 182 3.95 37.88 3.18
CA GLN A 182 4.89 38.74 3.90
C GLN A 182 5.04 38.23 5.35
N LEU A 183 6.28 38.06 5.80
CA LEU A 183 6.61 37.78 7.19
C LEU A 183 6.25 38.99 8.05
N VAL A 184 5.28 38.82 8.95
CA VAL A 184 4.78 39.88 9.86
C VAL A 184 5.26 39.70 11.29
N TYR A 185 5.72 38.51 11.66
CA TYR A 185 6.33 38.23 12.96
C TYR A 185 7.33 37.08 12.85
N SER A 186 8.44 37.16 13.58
CA SER A 186 9.39 36.07 13.79
C SER A 186 9.97 36.17 15.20
N GLY A 187 9.82 35.13 16.01
CA GLY A 187 10.21 35.16 17.42
C GLY A 187 9.65 33.97 18.21
N ASN A 188 9.57 34.06 19.53
CA ASN A 188 9.13 32.98 20.42
C ASN A 188 8.00 33.41 21.39
N ASP A 189 7.34 34.54 21.12
CA ASP A 189 6.22 35.01 21.93
C ASP A 189 5.00 34.09 21.75
N SER A 190 4.39 33.67 22.86
CA SER A 190 3.16 32.87 22.84
C SER A 190 1.90 33.66 22.47
N VAL A 191 1.98 34.99 22.42
CA VAL A 191 0.88 35.89 22.05
C VAL A 191 1.40 36.95 21.10
N ILE A 192 0.90 36.92 19.86
CA ILE A 192 1.35 37.79 18.77
C ILE A 192 0.18 38.68 18.34
N ASN A 193 0.22 39.96 18.72
CA ASN A 193 -0.82 40.91 18.34
C ASN A 193 -0.80 41.20 16.84
N THR A 194 -1.97 41.21 16.22
CA THR A 194 -2.13 41.43 14.79
C THR A 194 -3.49 42.05 14.46
N VAL A 195 -3.70 42.42 13.20
CA VAL A 195 -5.02 42.86 12.73
C VAL A 195 -5.91 41.67 12.38
N SER A 196 -7.21 41.87 12.33
CA SER A 196 -8.14 40.83 11.86
C SER A 196 -7.77 40.39 10.44
N GLY A 197 -7.66 39.09 10.22
CA GLY A 197 -7.13 38.56 8.97
C GLY A 197 -6.81 37.08 9.05
N VAL A 198 -6.39 36.52 7.92
CA VAL A 198 -5.93 35.13 7.81
C VAL A 198 -4.41 35.11 7.88
N TYR A 199 -3.86 34.21 8.69
CA TYR A 199 -2.42 34.07 8.87
C TYR A 199 -1.99 32.62 8.67
N VAL A 200 -0.78 32.47 8.15
CA VAL A 200 -0.03 31.20 8.09
C VAL A 200 1.06 31.29 9.14
N ILE A 201 1.15 30.29 10.02
CA ILE A 201 2.11 30.25 11.13
C ILE A 201 2.98 29.02 10.93
N GLU A 202 4.29 29.23 10.88
CA GLU A 202 5.28 28.17 10.76
C GLU A 202 6.02 28.04 12.10
N ILE A 203 6.01 26.83 12.67
CA ILE A 203 6.64 26.52 13.95
C ILE A 203 7.43 25.23 13.76
N SER A 204 8.76 25.29 13.88
CA SER A 204 9.66 24.12 13.73
C SER A 204 9.37 23.30 12.46
N GLY A 205 9.07 23.97 11.33
CA GLY A 205 8.74 23.32 10.05
C GLY A 205 7.29 22.89 9.87
N LYS A 206 6.45 22.94 10.91
CA LYS A 206 5.01 22.69 10.81
C LYS A 206 4.24 23.97 10.47
N VAL A 207 3.25 23.85 9.61
CA VAL A 207 2.43 24.98 9.14
C VAL A 207 1.01 24.91 9.71
N TYR A 208 0.57 26.01 10.32
CA TYR A 208 -0.77 26.21 10.87
C TYR A 208 -1.45 27.37 10.15
N LYS A 209 -2.77 27.33 10.08
CA LYS A 209 -3.58 28.42 9.55
C LYS A 209 -4.59 28.88 10.58
N THR A 210 -4.70 30.18 10.79
CA THR A 210 -5.70 30.75 11.71
C THR A 210 -6.38 31.97 11.12
N VAL A 211 -7.56 32.27 11.66
CA VAL A 211 -8.29 33.51 11.40
C VAL A 211 -8.31 34.30 12.71
N VAL A 212 -7.73 35.49 12.68
CA VAL A 212 -7.84 36.45 13.78
C VAL A 212 -9.05 37.31 13.51
N ARG A 213 -9.96 37.40 14.49
CA ARG A 213 -11.14 38.25 14.46
C ARG A 213 -10.92 39.48 15.32
#